data_AF-A0A537XVS6-F1
#
_entry.id   AF-A0A537XVS6-F1
#
_cell.length_a   1.000
_cell.length_b   1.000
_cell.length_c   1.000
_cell.angle_alpha   90.00
_cell.angle_beta   90.00
_cell.angle_gamma   90.00
#
_symmetry.space_group_name_H-M   'P 1'
#
loop_
_entity.id
_entity.type
_entity.pdbx_description
1 polymer ?
#
loop_
_entity_poly.entity_id
_entity_poly.type
_entity_poly.pdbx_seq_one_letter_code
_entity_poly.pdbx_strand_id
1 'polypeptide(L)'
;METSTPVETVPRSIRRRSAFPWSERHDHRNPAVKEVHEDRTFGERVADAVAKFGGSWPFIFVFLGLIVAWMVLNTVFLARLLHHKQFDPYPFIALNLVLSALAGLQAPIIMMSQNRAAARDEALAGHHYVEAQKGEQMLLTLRDLLQANTDLTKEVHELTTEIHRVVAKEKGPAPRS
;
A
#
# COMPACT_ATOMS: atom_id res chain seq x y z
N MET A 1 0.99 -2.69 -63.88
CA MET A 1 1.57 -1.64 -63.03
C MET A 1 1.34 -2.09 -61.60
N GLU A 2 2.24 -2.91 -61.05
CA GLU A 2 2.28 -3.24 -59.61
C GLU A 2 3.69 -3.77 -59.32
N THR A 3 4.49 -2.91 -58.70
CA THR A 3 5.88 -3.15 -58.30
C THR A 3 5.86 -3.81 -56.93
N SER A 4 6.05 -5.12 -56.86
CA SER A 4 6.29 -5.82 -55.59
C SER A 4 7.73 -5.57 -55.15
N THR A 5 7.93 -4.66 -54.20
CA THR A 5 9.19 -4.51 -53.47
C THR A 5 9.34 -5.64 -52.45
N PRO A 6 10.52 -6.26 -52.30
CA PRO A 6 10.72 -7.31 -51.31
C PRO A 6 10.93 -6.68 -49.93
N VAL A 7 10.22 -7.20 -48.93
CA VAL A 7 10.35 -6.83 -47.52
C VAL A 7 11.76 -7.21 -47.05
N GLU A 8 12.59 -6.18 -46.84
CA GLU A 8 13.93 -6.30 -46.26
C GLU A 8 13.82 -6.88 -44.84
N THR A 9 14.28 -8.11 -44.68
CA THR A 9 14.23 -8.83 -43.40
C THR A 9 15.24 -8.25 -42.43
N VAL A 10 14.75 -7.65 -41.34
CA VAL A 10 15.55 -7.11 -40.25
C VAL A 10 16.54 -8.16 -39.72
N PRO A 11 17.86 -7.89 -39.67
CA PRO A 11 18.86 -8.84 -39.21
C PRO A 11 18.68 -9.19 -37.72
N ARG A 12 18.72 -10.50 -37.41
CA ARG A 12 18.52 -11.10 -36.08
C ARG A 12 19.58 -10.74 -35.01
N SER A 13 20.59 -9.95 -35.35
CA SER A 13 21.69 -9.59 -34.45
C SER A 13 21.32 -8.54 -33.40
N ILE A 14 20.19 -7.84 -33.54
CA ILE A 14 19.69 -6.90 -32.54
C ILE A 14 18.70 -7.61 -31.62
N ARG A 15 19.17 -8.65 -30.93
CA ARG A 15 18.48 -9.13 -29.73
C ARG A 15 18.70 -8.06 -28.68
N ARG A 16 17.75 -7.13 -28.51
CA ARG A 16 17.71 -6.21 -27.36
C ARG A 16 17.98 -7.04 -26.11
N ARG A 17 19.19 -6.94 -25.56
CA ARG A 17 19.42 -7.28 -24.16
C ARG A 17 18.46 -6.38 -23.41
N SER A 18 17.50 -6.96 -22.70
CA SER A 18 16.61 -6.21 -21.81
C SER A 18 17.50 -5.34 -20.93
N ALA A 19 17.51 -4.03 -21.17
CA ALA A 19 18.37 -3.08 -20.48
C ALA A 19 17.99 -2.90 -18.99
N PHE A 20 17.03 -3.67 -18.51
CA PHE A 20 16.38 -3.50 -17.23
C PHE A 20 16.41 -4.83 -16.46
N PRO A 21 17.31 -4.97 -15.48
CA PRO A 21 17.49 -6.21 -14.69
C PRO A 21 16.35 -6.51 -13.70
N TRP A 22 15.43 -5.56 -13.45
CA TRP A 22 14.39 -5.67 -12.40
C TRP A 22 13.09 -6.36 -12.84
N SER A 23 13.14 -7.30 -13.80
CA SER A 23 11.96 -8.12 -14.12
C SER A 23 11.72 -9.28 -13.15
N GLU A 24 12.52 -9.41 -12.10
CA GLU A 24 12.36 -10.45 -11.08
C GLU A 24 11.26 -10.07 -10.09
N ARG A 25 10.28 -10.96 -9.94
CA ARG A 25 9.22 -10.85 -8.93
C ARG A 25 9.83 -11.12 -7.55
N HIS A 26 10.33 -10.07 -6.91
CA HIS A 26 10.70 -10.12 -5.49
C HIS A 26 9.43 -10.19 -4.63
N ASP A 27 9.45 -11.02 -3.59
CA ASP A 27 8.38 -11.09 -2.59
C ASP A 27 8.24 -9.72 -1.90
N HIS A 28 7.10 -9.06 -2.06
CA HIS A 28 6.86 -7.66 -1.67
C HIS A 28 6.40 -7.51 -0.21
N ARG A 29 6.55 -8.54 0.62
CA ARG A 29 6.09 -8.49 2.01
C ARG A 29 6.99 -7.57 2.83
N ASN A 30 6.41 -6.47 3.32
CA ASN A 30 7.09 -5.52 4.20
C ASN A 30 7.60 -6.24 5.46
N PRO A 31 8.93 -6.25 5.73
CA PRO A 31 9.51 -6.95 6.88
C PRO A 31 9.00 -6.42 8.23
N ALA A 32 8.57 -5.15 8.31
CA ALA A 32 8.04 -4.55 9.54
C ALA A 32 6.76 -5.25 10.06
N VAL A 33 6.01 -5.93 9.19
CA VAL A 33 4.80 -6.67 9.58
C VAL A 33 5.14 -7.92 10.40
N LYS A 34 6.35 -8.49 10.25
CA LYS A 34 6.76 -9.70 10.98
C LYS A 34 7.17 -9.43 12.43
N GLU A 35 7.84 -8.32 12.72
CA GLU A 35 8.37 -8.03 14.07
C GLU A 35 7.28 -7.73 15.09
N VAL A 36 6.14 -7.16 14.68
CA VAL A 36 5.02 -6.78 15.58
C VAL A 36 4.27 -7.98 16.18
N HIS A 37 4.57 -9.20 15.74
CA HIS A 37 3.89 -10.41 16.21
C HIS A 37 4.58 -11.12 17.38
N GLU A 38 5.86 -10.84 17.66
CA GLU A 38 6.64 -11.63 18.64
C GLU A 38 6.51 -11.14 20.09
N ASP A 39 6.26 -9.85 20.34
CA ASP A 39 6.24 -9.25 21.69
C ASP A 39 4.83 -8.88 22.19
N ARG A 40 3.87 -9.82 22.16
CA ARG A 40 2.49 -9.53 22.60
C ARG A 40 2.19 -10.01 24.02
N THR A 41 1.77 -9.08 24.86
CA THR A 41 1.30 -9.37 26.22
C THR A 41 -0.05 -10.10 26.22
N PHE A 42 -0.40 -10.76 27.32
CA PHE A 42 -1.69 -11.46 27.45
C PHE A 42 -2.89 -10.52 27.27
N GLY A 43 -2.78 -9.26 27.74
CA GLY A 43 -3.81 -8.24 27.56
C GLY A 43 -4.05 -7.88 26.11
N GLU A 44 -2.98 -7.71 25.32
CA GLU A 44 -3.07 -7.41 23.89
C GLU A 44 -3.68 -8.57 23.09
N ARG A 45 -3.41 -9.82 23.48
CA ARG A 45 -4.06 -10.99 22.84
C ARG A 45 -5.57 -11.01 23.07
N VAL A 46 -6.03 -10.65 24.26
CA VAL A 46 -7.47 -10.59 24.58
C VAL A 46 -8.11 -9.38 23.87
N ALA A 47 -7.45 -8.23 23.88
CA ALA A 47 -7.90 -7.05 23.14
C ALA A 47 -8.03 -7.33 21.64
N ASP A 48 -7.04 -7.99 21.03
CA ASP A 48 -7.09 -8.43 19.63
C ASP A 48 -8.25 -9.39 19.36
N ALA A 49 -8.54 -10.31 20.27
CA ALA A 49 -9.66 -11.22 20.14
C ALA A 49 -11.00 -10.48 20.18
N VAL A 50 -11.14 -9.51 21.10
CA VAL A 50 -12.34 -8.66 21.21
C VAL A 50 -12.49 -7.74 19.99
N ALA A 51 -11.40 -7.15 19.49
CA ALA A 51 -11.39 -6.30 18.30
C ALA A 51 -11.78 -7.10 17.04
N LYS A 52 -11.25 -8.32 16.88
CA LYS A 52 -11.64 -9.24 15.80
C LYS A 52 -13.11 -9.62 15.89
N PHE A 53 -13.63 -9.86 17.10
CA PHE A 53 -15.02 -10.22 17.30
C PHE A 53 -15.97 -9.04 17.04
N GLY A 54 -15.71 -7.86 17.60
CA GLY A 54 -16.56 -6.69 17.40
C GLY A 54 -16.43 -6.06 16.01
N GLY A 55 -15.38 -6.39 15.24
CA GLY A 55 -15.18 -5.96 13.85
C GLY A 55 -15.92 -6.85 12.83
N SER A 56 -16.69 -7.83 13.29
CA SER A 56 -17.33 -8.85 12.47
C SER A 56 -18.84 -8.58 12.27
N TRP A 57 -19.34 -8.83 11.06
CA TRP A 57 -20.78 -8.78 10.75
C TRP A 57 -21.70 -9.61 11.68
N PRO A 58 -21.36 -10.86 12.10
CA PRO A 58 -22.22 -11.63 13.00
C PRO A 58 -22.44 -10.96 14.37
N PHE A 59 -21.51 -10.12 14.85
CA PHE A 59 -21.66 -9.39 16.11
C PHE A 59 -22.89 -8.47 16.10
N ILE A 60 -23.14 -7.77 14.99
CA ILE A 60 -24.30 -6.87 14.84
C ILE A 60 -25.60 -7.68 14.93
N PHE A 61 -25.66 -8.85 14.32
CA PHE A 61 -26.86 -9.69 14.36
C PHE A 61 -27.13 -10.23 15.77
N VAL A 62 -26.08 -10.61 16.51
CA VAL A 62 -26.22 -11.03 17.93
C VAL A 62 -26.71 -9.86 18.79
N PHE A 63 -26.15 -8.66 18.59
CA PHE A 63 -26.55 -7.46 19.33
C PHE A 63 -28.00 -7.07 19.03
N LEU A 64 -28.40 -7.10 17.75
CA LEU A 64 -29.78 -6.86 17.34
C LEU A 64 -30.74 -7.93 17.90
N GLY A 65 -30.33 -9.20 17.86
CA GLY A 65 -31.06 -10.30 18.47
C GLY A 65 -31.26 -10.13 19.97
N LEU A 66 -30.24 -9.65 20.69
CA LEU A 66 -30.33 -9.32 22.12
C LEU A 66 -31.34 -8.20 22.39
N ILE A 67 -31.32 -7.13 21.58
CA ILE A 67 -32.29 -6.02 21.70
C ILE A 67 -33.71 -6.53 21.47
N VAL A 68 -33.93 -7.31 20.41
CA VAL A 68 -35.25 -7.86 20.07
C VAL A 68 -35.71 -8.84 21.16
N ALA A 69 -34.84 -9.74 21.62
CA ALA A 69 -35.14 -10.66 22.70
C ALA A 69 -35.50 -9.93 24.00
N TRP A 70 -34.76 -8.87 24.32
CA TRP A 70 -35.03 -8.04 25.50
C TRP A 70 -36.34 -7.26 25.36
N MET A 71 -36.64 -6.73 24.17
CA MET A 71 -37.90 -6.07 23.88
C MET A 71 -39.07 -7.03 24.04
N VAL A 72 -38.98 -8.25 23.50
CA VAL A 72 -39.99 -9.30 23.67
C VAL A 72 -40.15 -9.67 25.15
N LEU A 73 -39.05 -9.89 25.88
CA LEU A 73 -39.10 -10.21 27.31
C LEU A 73 -39.77 -9.08 28.10
N ASN A 74 -39.41 -7.83 27.84
CA ASN A 74 -39.99 -6.67 28.48
C ASN A 74 -41.49 -6.54 28.17
N THR A 75 -41.88 -6.73 26.90
CA THR A 75 -43.28 -6.65 26.47
C THR A 75 -44.13 -7.77 27.07
N VAL A 76 -43.63 -9.01 27.09
CA VAL A 76 -44.32 -10.17 27.67
C VAL A 76 -44.42 -10.05 29.20
N PHE A 77 -43.36 -9.57 29.86
CA PHE A 77 -43.36 -9.34 31.30
C PHE A 77 -44.35 -8.24 31.70
N LEU A 78 -44.37 -7.10 30.99
CA LEU A 78 -45.34 -6.02 31.20
C LEU A 78 -46.77 -6.47 30.90
N ALA A 79 -46.99 -7.16 29.78
CA ALA A 79 -48.32 -7.61 29.37
C ALA A 79 -48.92 -8.67 30.32
N ARG A 80 -48.08 -9.51 30.93
CA ARG A 80 -48.51 -10.60 31.81
C ARG A 80 -48.65 -10.20 33.28
N LEU A 81 -47.84 -9.24 33.75
CA LEU A 81 -47.83 -8.82 35.15
C LEU A 81 -48.74 -7.61 35.42
N LEU A 82 -48.95 -6.75 34.42
CA LEU A 82 -49.69 -5.48 34.56
C LEU A 82 -50.95 -5.55 33.69
N HIS A 83 -52.03 -6.11 34.22
CA HIS A 83 -53.32 -6.28 33.55
C HIS A 83 -53.75 -5.03 32.74
N HIS A 84 -53.51 -5.06 31.43
CA HIS A 84 -54.18 -4.26 30.39
C HIS A 84 -54.30 -2.75 30.67
N LYS A 85 -53.19 -2.01 30.72
CA LYS A 85 -53.28 -0.55 30.58
C LYS A 85 -52.05 0.10 29.96
N GLN A 86 -52.31 0.65 28.76
CA GLN A 86 -51.53 1.56 27.90
C GLN A 86 -50.08 1.18 27.59
N PHE A 87 -49.77 1.16 26.30
CA PHE A 87 -48.42 0.95 25.78
C PHE A 87 -47.63 2.24 26.01
N ASP A 88 -46.67 2.18 26.95
CA ASP A 88 -45.69 3.20 27.36
C ASP A 88 -46.15 4.41 28.22
N PRO A 89 -46.62 4.20 29.47
CA PRO A 89 -46.68 5.23 30.49
C PRO A 89 -45.32 5.40 31.21
N TYR A 90 -45.02 6.65 31.60
CA TYR A 90 -43.78 7.09 32.27
C TYR A 90 -43.26 6.09 33.32
N PRO A 91 -41.97 5.71 33.36
CA PRO A 91 -40.83 6.13 32.54
C PRO A 91 -40.68 5.30 31.27
N PHE A 92 -40.38 5.94 30.13
CA PHE A 92 -40.32 5.32 28.80
C PHE A 92 -39.23 4.23 28.66
N ILE A 93 -39.49 3.04 29.19
CA ILE A 93 -38.48 1.98 29.34
C ILE A 93 -38.06 1.44 27.98
N ALA A 94 -39.00 1.34 27.04
CA ALA A 94 -38.76 0.89 25.67
C ALA A 94 -37.95 1.93 24.88
N LEU A 95 -38.32 3.21 24.97
CA LEU A 95 -37.59 4.29 24.31
C LEU A 95 -36.16 4.43 24.85
N ASN A 96 -35.99 4.44 26.17
CA ASN A 96 -34.68 4.55 26.81
C ASN A 96 -33.76 3.37 26.47
N LEU A 97 -34.32 2.17 26.35
CA LEU A 97 -33.57 1.00 25.92
C LEU A 97 -33.10 1.14 24.47
N VAL A 98 -33.99 1.51 23.56
CA VAL A 98 -33.65 1.72 22.14
C VAL A 98 -32.60 2.80 22.00
N LEU A 99 -32.74 3.93 22.70
CA LEU A 99 -31.75 5.02 22.69
C LEU A 99 -30.39 4.58 23.27
N SER A 100 -30.38 3.82 24.37
CA SER A 100 -29.14 3.29 24.95
C SER A 100 -28.47 2.27 24.04
N ALA A 101 -29.25 1.43 23.36
CA ALA A 101 -28.75 0.45 22.41
C ALA A 101 -28.23 1.10 21.11
N LEU A 102 -28.89 2.16 20.63
CA LEU A 102 -28.41 2.98 19.51
C LEU A 102 -27.05 3.61 19.82
N ALA A 103 -26.88 4.13 21.04
CA ALA A 103 -25.58 4.63 21.50
C ALA A 103 -24.53 3.50 21.56
N GLY A 104 -24.89 2.32 22.07
CA GLY A 104 -23.99 1.16 22.12
C GLY A 104 -23.58 0.62 20.74
N LEU A 105 -24.46 0.70 19.74
CA LEU A 105 -24.18 0.25 18.37
C LEU A 105 -23.15 1.12 17.64
N GLN A 106 -22.87 2.33 18.13
CA GLN A 106 -21.90 3.23 17.52
C GLN A 106 -20.48 2.66 17.56
N ALA A 107 -20.05 2.12 18.71
CA ALA A 107 -18.67 1.62 18.86
C ALA A 107 -18.31 0.50 17.86
N PRO A 108 -19.16 -0.53 17.65
CA PRO A 108 -18.91 -1.55 16.62
C PRO A 108 -18.91 -1.01 15.19
N ILE A 109 -19.83 -0.09 14.85
CA ILE A 109 -19.87 0.52 13.51
C ILE A 109 -18.60 1.31 13.22
N ILE A 110 -18.13 2.09 14.21
CA ILE A 110 -16.86 2.82 14.14
C ILE A 110 -15.71 1.82 14.01
N MET A 111 -15.68 0.77 14.82
CA MET A 111 -14.61 -0.22 14.79
C MET A 111 -14.55 -0.99 13.46
N MET A 112 -15.68 -1.26 12.81
CA MET A 112 -15.72 -1.88 11.48
C MET A 112 -15.25 -0.96 10.36
N SER A 113 -15.62 0.32 10.43
CA SER A 113 -15.15 1.30 9.44
C SER A 113 -13.64 1.50 9.56
N GLN A 114 -13.12 1.49 10.79
CA GLN A 114 -11.70 1.49 11.10
C GLN A 114 -11.00 0.22 10.63
N ASN A 115 -11.56 -0.97 10.87
CA ASN A 115 -10.96 -2.23 10.40
C ASN A 115 -10.86 -2.29 8.86
N ARG A 116 -11.88 -1.77 8.16
CA ARG A 116 -11.86 -1.66 6.69
C ARG A 116 -10.87 -0.59 6.20
N ALA A 117 -10.70 0.51 6.94
CA ALA A 117 -9.68 1.52 6.63
C ALA A 117 -8.27 0.95 6.85
N ALA A 118 -8.03 0.28 7.98
CA ALA A 118 -6.75 -0.36 8.30
C ALA A 118 -6.33 -1.39 7.23
N ALA A 119 -7.27 -2.21 6.74
CA ALA A 119 -6.98 -3.15 5.65
C ALA A 119 -6.58 -2.45 4.34
N ARG A 120 -7.15 -1.26 4.05
CA ARG A 120 -6.76 -0.45 2.90
C ARG A 120 -5.40 0.19 3.11
N ASP A 121 -5.15 0.71 4.32
CA ASP A 121 -3.88 1.32 4.71
C ASP A 121 -2.74 0.31 4.67
N GLU A 122 -2.96 -0.94 5.10
CA GLU A 122 -1.96 -2.02 5.00
C GLU A 122 -1.60 -2.33 3.54
N ALA A 123 -2.61 -2.46 2.67
CA ALA A 123 -2.38 -2.67 1.24
C ALA A 123 -1.61 -1.49 0.61
N LEU A 124 -2.00 -0.27 0.96
CA LEU A 124 -1.37 0.95 0.48
C LEU A 124 0.08 1.07 0.97
N ALA A 125 0.35 0.74 2.23
CA ALA A 125 1.69 0.71 2.81
C ALA A 125 2.60 -0.29 2.08
N GLY A 126 2.07 -1.48 1.75
CA GLY A 126 2.79 -2.46 0.93
C GLY A 126 3.15 -1.92 -0.45
N HIS A 127 2.22 -1.24 -1.12
CA HIS A 127 2.48 -0.61 -2.42
C HIS A 127 3.54 0.49 -2.33
N HIS A 128 3.44 1.39 -1.36
CA HIS A 128 4.40 2.48 -1.17
C HIS A 128 5.80 1.96 -0.85
N TYR A 129 5.93 0.89 -0.08
CA TYR A 129 7.23 0.26 0.18
C TYR A 129 7.92 -0.20 -1.10
N VAL A 130 7.18 -0.85 -1.99
CA VAL A 130 7.70 -1.33 -3.29
C VAL A 130 8.05 -0.17 -4.21
N GLU A 131 7.23 0.88 -4.25
CA GLU A 131 7.53 2.09 -5.03
C GLU A 131 8.79 2.78 -4.55
N ALA A 132 8.97 2.92 -3.23
CA ALA A 132 10.16 3.51 -2.64
C ALA A 132 11.42 2.72 -3.04
N GLN A 133 11.39 1.39 -2.91
CA GLN A 133 12.52 0.53 -3.28
C GLN A 133 12.86 0.62 -4.77
N LYS A 134 11.84 0.65 -5.65
CA LYS A 134 12.05 0.86 -7.10
C LYS A 134 12.65 2.24 -7.39
N GLY A 135 12.23 3.26 -6.65
CA GLY A 135 12.80 4.61 -6.74
C GLY A 135 14.29 4.63 -6.41
N GLU A 136 14.70 3.95 -5.32
CA GLU A 136 16.11 3.84 -4.95
C GLU A 136 16.94 3.14 -6.03
N GLN A 137 16.46 2.01 -6.57
CA GLN A 137 17.15 1.29 -7.66
C GLN A 137 17.29 2.15 -8.92
N MET A 138 16.24 2.89 -9.28
CA MET A 138 16.28 3.80 -10.42
C MET A 138 17.30 4.91 -10.22
N LEU A 139 17.39 5.48 -9.01
CA LEU A 139 18.38 6.51 -8.68
C LEU A 139 19.82 5.96 -8.79
N LEU A 140 20.07 4.75 -8.29
CA LEU A 140 21.38 4.10 -8.44
C LEU A 140 21.75 3.88 -9.90
N THR A 141 20.79 3.40 -10.71
CA THR A 141 21.00 3.21 -12.14
C THR A 141 21.30 4.53 -12.86
N LEU A 142 20.55 5.60 -12.55
CA LEU A 142 20.80 6.92 -13.13
C LEU A 142 22.17 7.47 -12.73
N ARG A 143 22.58 7.27 -11.48
CA ARG A 143 23.92 7.67 -11.01
C ARG A 143 25.01 6.97 -11.82
N ASP A 144 24.90 5.65 -12.03
CA ASP A 144 25.90 4.88 -12.75
C ASP A 144 25.97 5.30 -14.23
N LEU A 145 24.83 5.60 -14.86
CA LEU A 145 24.78 6.14 -16.23
C LEU A 145 25.41 7.55 -16.32
N LEU A 146 25.18 8.42 -15.34
CA LEU A 146 25.80 9.74 -15.28
C LEU A 146 27.31 9.67 -15.07
N GLN A 147 27.77 8.74 -14.24
CA GLN A 147 29.19 8.50 -14.03
C GLN A 147 29.86 8.01 -15.32
N ALA A 148 29.25 7.05 -16.03
CA ALA A 148 29.75 6.59 -17.32
C ALA A 148 29.86 7.71 -18.36
N ASN A 149 28.86 8.60 -18.44
CA ASN A 149 28.94 9.78 -19.32
C ASN A 149 30.07 10.73 -18.91
N THR A 150 30.26 10.92 -17.61
CA THR A 150 31.33 11.79 -17.08
C THR A 150 32.71 11.23 -17.43
N ASP A 151 32.90 9.92 -17.29
CA ASP A 151 34.17 9.26 -17.59
C ASP A 151 34.47 9.29 -19.10
N LEU A 152 33.47 9.04 -19.94
CA LEU A 152 33.62 9.17 -21.39
C LEU A 152 33.98 10.60 -21.81
N THR A 153 33.41 11.60 -21.13
CA THR A 153 33.75 13.02 -21.36
C THR A 153 35.20 13.32 -20.99
N LYS A 154 35.72 12.74 -19.90
CA LYS A 154 37.13 12.88 -19.51
C LYS A 154 38.06 12.23 -20.53
N GLU A 155 37.73 11.03 -21.02
CA GLU A 155 38.52 10.32 -22.03
C GLU A 155 38.61 11.13 -23.34
N VAL A 156 37.49 11.68 -23.80
CA VAL A 156 37.47 12.59 -24.97
C VAL A 156 38.34 13.83 -24.73
N HIS A 157 38.28 14.42 -23.54
CA HIS A 157 39.09 15.59 -23.19
C HIS A 157 40.60 15.26 -23.17
N GLU A 158 40.97 14.08 -22.66
CA GLU A 158 42.34 13.60 -22.61
C GLU A 158 42.90 13.35 -24.01
N LEU A 159 42.16 12.61 -24.85
CA LEU A 159 42.51 12.39 -26.25
C LEU A 159 42.64 13.71 -27.03
N THR A 160 41.73 14.66 -26.80
CA THR A 160 41.81 15.99 -27.42
C THR A 160 43.06 16.75 -27.01
N THR A 161 43.44 16.66 -25.73
CA THR A 161 44.65 17.28 -25.20
C THR A 161 45.91 16.65 -25.79
N GLU A 162 45.92 15.33 -25.92
CA GLU A 162 47.03 14.60 -26.52
C GLU A 162 47.22 14.93 -28.00
N ILE A 163 46.13 14.98 -28.78
CA ILE A 163 46.17 15.43 -30.18
C ILE A 163 46.77 16.84 -30.27
N HIS A 164 46.31 17.80 -29.47
CA HIS A 164 46.88 19.16 -29.45
C HIS A 164 48.38 19.15 -29.15
N ARG A 165 48.81 18.30 -28.21
CA ARG A 165 50.23 18.16 -27.86
C ARG A 165 51.05 17.58 -29.00
N VAL A 166 50.59 16.53 -29.66
CA VAL A 166 51.30 15.89 -30.78
C VAL A 166 51.35 16.83 -31.98
N VAL A 167 50.24 17.48 -32.33
CA VAL A 167 50.19 18.48 -33.41
C VAL A 167 51.10 19.67 -33.11
N ALA A 168 51.15 20.15 -31.87
CA ALA A 168 52.06 21.22 -31.47
C ALA A 168 53.54 20.80 -31.57
N LYS A 169 53.86 19.53 -31.31
CA LYS A 169 55.20 18.97 -31.45
C LYS A 169 55.61 18.80 -32.91
N GLU A 170 54.68 18.42 -33.80
CA GLU A 170 54.93 18.34 -35.25
C GLU A 170 55.11 19.72 -35.89
N LYS A 171 54.40 20.75 -35.42
CA LYS A 171 54.57 22.15 -35.85
C LYS A 171 55.86 22.80 -35.29
N GLY A 172 57.01 22.12 -35.39
CA GLY A 172 58.32 22.60 -34.94
C GLY A 172 58.56 24.10 -35.21
N PRO A 173 59.33 24.79 -34.35
CA PRO A 173 59.28 26.24 -34.16
C PRO A 173 59.32 27.00 -35.48
N ALA A 174 58.36 27.92 -35.67
CA ALA A 174 58.29 28.79 -36.83
C ALA A 174 59.68 29.42 -37.09
N PRO A 175 60.16 29.44 -38.35
CA PRO A 175 61.47 30.00 -38.67
C PRO A 175 61.50 31.47 -38.21
N ARG A 176 62.50 31.79 -37.37
CA ARG A 176 62.77 33.17 -36.95
C ARG A 176 63.22 33.96 -38.18
N SER A 177 62.40 34.91 -38.61
CA SER A 177 62.78 36.00 -39.52
C SER A 177 63.15 37.24 -38.71
#